data_AF-A0A512RLJ2-F1
#
_entry.id   AF-A0A512RLJ2-F1
#
_cell.length_a   1.000
_cell.length_b   1.000
_cell.length_c   1.000
_cell.angle_alpha   90.00
_cell.angle_beta   90.00
_cell.angle_gamma   90.00
#
_symmetry.space_group_name_H-M   'P 1'
#
loop_
_entity.id
_entity.type
_entity.pdbx_description
1 polymer ?
#
loop_
_entity_poly.entity_id
_entity_poly.type
_entity_poly.pdbx_seq_one_letter_code
_entity_poly.pdbx_strand_id
1 'polypeptide(L)'
;MKAVSKLFLSIAVLSGMSLRALPQESDALSVVRKVADKVIADTRFGFTLVPQKEVLGMQVIDFRSLHPLPAQYVYAQSRLTAISDTTLSFGLGYAGGVSIWVNRKLAYREENPAMQIPKEISYNHFTFNRRFSASLKKGDNEIVISYKPIATAIPVVFLMPATAAGGLDTAAKFNSGMNTAWMLLGPVDNSTGLKPESPMPDYVMTGTKALNWVKSPQRFIPELETPPHAAYQRDPYTDWHYSHGAMVWSIMALDNDGKYNAFARQYIDFTLKQVPYFRYQYNSLFAWRGSYHRIFRRTMLDDTGAPILPFAELYVTEKNEALKALVTSIADYVTREQVRLKDGTFCRPEPVEFTVWADDLFMSVPFLLQMAKITGDHRYYDDAAKQALNFRKYLLNPQTGLYKHAWFDHKQQQSAAYWGRANGWVAWATAELLAKLPKTHPAYKQVLSNFRQHMKALLRYQNRNGFWHQVLDRRDSYEETSCTALFTLALARGVREGWLSAAYQKHAFAGWAAIQTKIDEDGVVHGICQGTEIGYDQEFYMKRKTIDNDPRGMGAVITAGLEISKLRR
;
A
#
# COMPACT_ATOMS: atom_id res chain seq x y z
N MET A 1 -5.16 27.25 92.06
CA MET A 1 -4.03 26.78 91.23
C MET A 1 -4.36 27.08 89.77
N LYS A 2 -3.50 27.88 89.11
CA LYS A 2 -3.45 28.27 87.67
C LYS A 2 -4.71 29.00 87.12
N ALA A 3 -4.80 30.32 87.09
CA ALA A 3 -4.05 31.37 86.36
C ALA A 3 -4.65 31.75 84.97
N VAL A 4 -5.12 33.02 84.91
CA VAL A 4 -4.89 34.04 83.85
C VAL A 4 -5.59 33.82 82.49
N SER A 5 -6.65 34.56 82.12
CA SER A 5 -6.77 35.96 81.62
C SER A 5 -6.74 36.11 80.09
N LYS A 6 -7.69 36.90 79.57
CA LYS A 6 -7.59 37.82 78.42
C LYS A 6 -7.31 37.19 77.03
N LEU A 7 -7.60 37.77 75.86
CA LEU A 7 -8.33 38.92 75.34
C LEU A 7 -7.85 39.04 73.85
N PHE A 8 -8.73 39.45 72.94
CA PHE A 8 -8.44 40.16 71.67
C PHE A 8 -7.73 39.48 70.46
N LEU A 9 -8.49 39.52 69.33
CA LEU A 9 -8.22 40.27 68.08
C LEU A 9 -7.29 39.69 66.97
N SER A 10 -7.92 39.58 65.78
CA SER A 10 -7.42 39.78 64.40
C SER A 10 -6.31 38.90 63.82
N ILE A 11 -6.52 38.47 62.56
CA ILE A 11 -5.64 38.73 61.39
C ILE A 11 -6.33 38.22 60.10
N ALA A 12 -6.32 39.06 59.06
CA ALA A 12 -6.71 38.75 57.70
C ALA A 12 -5.60 37.99 56.95
N VAL A 13 -5.96 37.06 56.04
CA VAL A 13 -5.08 36.64 54.93
C VAL A 13 -5.90 36.36 53.66
N LEU A 14 -5.35 36.89 52.56
CA LEU A 14 -5.73 36.84 51.16
C LEU A 14 -5.81 35.44 50.54
N SER A 15 -6.44 35.44 49.35
CA SER A 15 -6.09 34.70 48.12
C SER A 15 -6.87 33.43 47.77
N GLY A 16 -7.67 33.58 46.71
CA GLY A 16 -7.49 32.83 45.48
C GLY A 16 -8.00 31.39 45.45
N MET A 17 -9.11 31.17 44.74
CA MET A 17 -9.19 30.03 43.83
C MET A 17 -10.02 30.43 42.61
N SER A 18 -9.28 30.85 41.58
CA SER A 18 -9.69 30.73 40.19
C SER A 18 -10.12 29.28 39.95
N LEU A 19 -11.42 29.08 39.71
CA LEU A 19 -11.87 27.94 38.95
C LEU A 19 -11.28 28.12 37.55
N ARG A 20 -10.08 27.54 37.33
CA ARG A 20 -9.63 27.18 36.00
C ARG A 20 -10.69 26.25 35.42
N ALA A 21 -11.62 26.82 34.65
CA ALA A 21 -12.37 26.04 33.69
C ALA A 21 -11.35 25.26 32.86
N LEU A 22 -11.45 23.93 32.88
CA LEU A 22 -10.79 23.10 31.89
C LEU A 22 -11.16 23.67 30.50
N PRO A 23 -10.22 23.78 29.55
CA PRO A 23 -10.56 24.26 28.22
C PRO A 23 -11.68 23.39 27.66
N GLN A 24 -12.85 24.00 27.45
CA GLN A 24 -13.99 23.37 26.79
C GLN A 24 -13.48 22.84 25.44
N GLU A 25 -13.65 21.55 25.18
CA GLU A 25 -13.18 20.89 23.96
C GLU A 25 -13.64 21.67 22.72
N SER A 26 -12.72 21.95 21.79
CA SER A 26 -13.12 22.58 20.54
C SER A 26 -14.05 21.64 19.77
N ASP A 27 -15.12 22.17 19.18
CA ASP A 27 -16.08 21.45 18.32
C ASP A 27 -15.39 20.49 17.32
N ALA A 28 -14.30 20.94 16.68
CA ALA A 28 -13.57 20.15 15.69
C ALA A 28 -12.95 18.85 16.24
N LEU A 29 -12.37 18.90 17.45
CA LEU A 29 -11.75 17.73 18.08
C LEU A 29 -12.80 16.68 18.45
N SER A 30 -13.97 17.10 18.93
CA SER A 30 -15.08 16.21 19.24
C SER A 30 -15.57 15.47 17.97
N VAL A 31 -15.70 16.19 16.85
CA VAL A 31 -16.13 15.61 15.56
C VAL A 31 -15.15 14.55 15.06
N VAL A 32 -13.84 14.82 15.01
CA VAL A 32 -12.87 13.83 14.49
C VAL A 32 -12.68 12.64 15.41
N ARG A 33 -12.98 12.79 16.70
CA ARG A 33 -13.02 11.68 17.65
C ARG A 33 -14.16 10.71 17.35
N LYS A 34 -15.34 11.19 16.93
CA LYS A 34 -16.42 10.33 16.42
C LYS A 34 -16.00 9.56 15.17
N VAL A 35 -15.30 10.22 14.25
CA VAL A 35 -14.74 9.58 13.05
C VAL A 35 -13.77 8.46 13.41
N ALA A 36 -12.85 8.72 14.35
CA ALA A 36 -11.92 7.70 14.83
C ALA A 36 -12.64 6.56 15.57
N ASP A 37 -13.66 6.88 16.38
CA ASP A 37 -14.47 5.89 17.08
C ASP A 37 -15.22 4.97 16.10
N LYS A 38 -15.72 5.51 14.97
CA LYS A 38 -16.33 4.72 13.90
C LYS A 38 -15.33 3.75 13.28
N VAL A 39 -14.11 4.21 12.96
CA VAL A 39 -13.04 3.34 12.46
C VAL A 39 -12.70 2.23 13.45
N ILE A 40 -12.57 2.56 14.74
CA ILE A 40 -12.28 1.58 15.79
C ILE A 40 -13.40 0.54 15.88
N ALA A 41 -14.66 0.97 15.88
CA ALA A 41 -15.82 0.07 15.92
C ALA A 41 -15.89 -0.85 14.69
N ASP A 42 -15.51 -0.34 13.52
CA ASP A 42 -15.51 -1.07 12.25
C ASP A 42 -14.23 -1.92 12.05
N THR A 43 -13.28 -1.92 13.00
CA THR A 43 -12.03 -2.68 12.90
C THR A 43 -12.13 -4.03 13.61
N ARG A 44 -11.75 -5.11 12.91
CA ARG A 44 -11.71 -6.47 13.45
C ARG A 44 -10.30 -7.04 13.44
N PHE A 45 -9.84 -7.48 14.60
CA PHE A 45 -8.57 -8.19 14.77
C PHE A 45 -8.79 -9.70 14.72
N GLY A 46 -8.98 -10.24 13.52
CA GLY A 46 -9.32 -11.65 13.31
C GLY A 46 -9.00 -12.12 11.89
N PHE A 47 -9.03 -13.44 11.72
CA PHE A 47 -8.85 -14.08 10.43
C PHE A 47 -9.93 -15.13 10.21
N THR A 48 -10.41 -15.23 8.97
CA THR A 48 -11.18 -16.38 8.50
C THR A 48 -10.31 -17.25 7.60
N LEU A 49 -10.53 -18.57 7.64
CA LEU A 49 -9.88 -19.49 6.71
C LEU A 49 -10.62 -19.47 5.38
N VAL A 50 -9.90 -19.14 4.31
CA VAL A 50 -10.44 -19.11 2.95
C VAL A 50 -9.60 -19.99 2.03
N PRO A 51 -10.21 -20.61 0.99
CA PRO A 51 -9.43 -21.34 -0.01
C PRO A 51 -8.49 -20.37 -0.72
N GLN A 52 -7.21 -20.73 -0.81
CA GLN A 52 -6.23 -20.00 -1.60
C GLN A 52 -6.71 -19.93 -3.05
N LYS A 53 -6.87 -18.71 -3.55
CA LYS A 53 -7.27 -18.43 -4.93
C LYS A 53 -6.04 -18.32 -5.82
N GLU A 54 -6.17 -18.78 -7.06
CA GLU A 54 -5.22 -18.41 -8.11
C GLU A 54 -5.36 -16.90 -8.38
N VAL A 55 -4.22 -16.23 -8.45
CA VAL A 55 -4.15 -14.77 -8.62
C VAL A 55 -3.04 -14.45 -9.61
N LEU A 56 -3.15 -13.31 -10.29
CA LEU A 56 -2.11 -12.78 -11.18
C LEU A 56 -1.84 -13.61 -12.45
N GLY A 57 -2.63 -14.65 -12.69
CA GLY A 57 -2.40 -15.60 -13.79
C GLY A 57 -1.17 -16.49 -13.62
N MET A 58 -0.43 -16.37 -12.51
CA MET A 58 0.69 -17.26 -12.19
C MET A 58 0.17 -18.64 -11.80
N GLN A 59 0.65 -19.65 -12.51
CA GLN A 59 0.47 -21.05 -12.14
C GLN A 59 1.62 -21.47 -11.22
N VAL A 60 1.29 -21.89 -9.99
CA VAL A 60 2.25 -22.44 -9.03
C VAL A 60 2.04 -23.94 -8.96
N ILE A 61 2.78 -24.68 -9.78
CA ILE A 61 2.71 -26.15 -9.83
C ILE A 61 3.60 -26.69 -8.71
N ASP A 62 2.99 -27.25 -7.67
CA ASP A 62 3.67 -27.64 -6.45
C ASP A 62 3.72 -29.16 -6.24
N PHE A 63 4.89 -29.74 -6.42
CA PHE A 63 5.11 -31.18 -6.31
C PHE A 63 5.49 -31.64 -4.90
N ARG A 64 5.54 -30.75 -3.89
CA ARG A 64 5.94 -31.13 -2.51
C ARG A 64 5.05 -32.22 -1.92
N SER A 65 3.77 -32.24 -2.27
CA SER A 65 2.82 -33.26 -1.81
C SER A 65 3.11 -34.67 -2.33
N LEU A 66 3.89 -34.80 -3.40
CA LEU A 66 4.32 -36.09 -3.95
C LEU A 66 5.65 -36.58 -3.37
N HIS A 67 6.34 -35.77 -2.58
CA HIS A 67 7.64 -36.08 -1.96
C HIS A 67 8.68 -36.71 -2.93
N PRO A 68 8.95 -36.11 -4.10
CA PRO A 68 9.84 -36.73 -5.08
C PRO A 68 11.31 -36.69 -4.63
N LEU A 69 12.02 -37.81 -4.81
CA LEU A 69 13.45 -37.93 -4.53
C LEU A 69 14.30 -37.55 -5.75
N PRO A 70 15.58 -37.17 -5.56
CA PRO A 70 16.51 -36.95 -6.66
C PRO A 70 16.52 -38.13 -7.65
N ALA A 71 16.59 -37.83 -8.94
CA ALA A 71 16.50 -38.77 -10.06
C ALA A 71 15.11 -39.34 -10.41
N GLN A 72 14.09 -39.20 -9.55
CA GLN A 72 12.70 -39.53 -9.89
C GLN A 72 12.07 -38.44 -10.77
N TYR A 73 10.96 -38.78 -11.44
CA TYR A 73 10.16 -37.83 -12.21
C TYR A 73 8.76 -37.68 -11.63
N VAL A 74 8.21 -36.48 -11.68
CA VAL A 74 6.80 -36.19 -11.42
C VAL A 74 6.24 -35.41 -12.59
N TYR A 75 4.95 -35.58 -12.84
CA TYR A 75 4.26 -34.99 -13.98
C TYR A 75 3.10 -34.13 -13.47
N ALA A 76 2.85 -33.04 -14.16
CA ALA A 76 1.65 -32.24 -14.00
C ALA A 76 0.99 -32.05 -15.36
N GLN A 77 -0.33 -32.17 -15.43
CA GLN A 77 -1.10 -31.87 -16.63
C GLN A 77 -2.24 -30.89 -16.32
N SER A 78 -2.51 -30.02 -17.29
CA SER A 78 -3.63 -29.08 -17.24
C SER A 78 -4.05 -28.69 -18.66
N ARG A 79 -5.01 -27.79 -18.75
CA ARG A 79 -5.45 -27.16 -20.00
C ARG A 79 -5.44 -25.64 -19.87
N LEU A 80 -5.17 -24.98 -20.98
CA LEU A 80 -5.31 -23.55 -21.12
C LEU A 80 -6.14 -23.23 -22.36
N THR A 81 -7.06 -22.28 -22.24
CA THR A 81 -8.01 -21.93 -23.30
C THR A 81 -7.57 -20.63 -23.95
N ALA A 82 -7.34 -20.66 -25.27
CA ALA A 82 -6.94 -19.51 -26.07
C ALA A 82 -8.15 -18.89 -26.80
N ILE A 83 -8.21 -17.56 -26.83
CA ILE A 83 -9.32 -16.80 -27.43
C ILE A 83 -9.31 -16.92 -28.97
N SER A 84 -8.13 -17.04 -29.56
CA SER A 84 -7.89 -17.23 -30.99
C SER A 84 -6.67 -18.12 -31.20
N ASP A 85 -6.44 -18.56 -32.43
CA ASP A 85 -5.13 -19.07 -32.83
C ASP A 85 -4.08 -17.98 -32.55
N THR A 86 -3.02 -18.32 -31.81
CA THR A 86 -2.00 -17.36 -31.37
C THR A 86 -0.69 -18.07 -31.03
N THR A 87 0.40 -17.32 -30.86
CA THR A 87 1.64 -17.82 -30.26
C THR A 87 1.96 -16.95 -29.05
N LEU A 88 2.05 -17.57 -27.87
CA LEU A 88 2.32 -16.86 -26.63
C LEU A 88 3.71 -17.18 -26.10
N SER A 89 4.29 -16.19 -25.40
CA SER A 89 5.48 -16.36 -24.59
C SER A 89 5.06 -16.69 -23.15
N PHE A 90 5.74 -17.66 -22.55
CA PHE A 90 5.50 -18.11 -21.19
C PHE A 90 6.72 -17.84 -20.34
N GLY A 91 6.54 -17.14 -19.21
CA GLY A 91 7.55 -16.96 -18.18
C GLY A 91 7.65 -18.20 -17.28
N LEU A 92 8.88 -18.58 -16.92
CA LEU A 92 9.19 -19.75 -16.09
C LEU A 92 10.06 -19.41 -14.88
N GLY A 93 9.85 -20.15 -13.79
CA GLY A 93 10.75 -20.18 -12.63
C GLY A 93 10.73 -21.56 -11.97
N TYR A 94 11.88 -22.14 -11.68
CA TYR A 94 12.05 -23.47 -11.03
C TYR A 94 13.55 -23.76 -10.80
N ALA A 95 13.84 -24.90 -10.17
CA ALA A 95 15.17 -25.53 -10.08
C ALA A 95 15.07 -27.03 -10.42
N GLY A 96 16.11 -27.61 -11.01
CA GLY A 96 16.10 -29.00 -11.47
C GLY A 96 15.44 -29.18 -12.84
N GLY A 97 15.28 -30.43 -13.28
CA GLY A 97 14.93 -30.72 -14.66
C GLY A 97 13.48 -30.46 -14.97
N VAL A 98 13.20 -29.70 -16.04
CA VAL A 98 11.84 -29.43 -16.54
C VAL A 98 11.78 -29.73 -18.03
N SER A 99 10.74 -30.42 -18.44
CA SER A 99 10.31 -30.50 -19.84
C SER A 99 8.83 -30.15 -19.93
N ILE A 100 8.45 -29.38 -20.96
CA ILE A 100 7.08 -28.91 -21.17
C ILE A 100 6.63 -29.27 -22.58
N TRP A 101 5.45 -29.88 -22.67
CA TRP A 101 4.77 -30.16 -23.93
C TRP A 101 3.48 -29.36 -24.00
N VAL A 102 3.22 -28.77 -25.15
CA VAL A 102 1.96 -28.08 -25.47
C VAL A 102 1.35 -28.78 -26.68
N ASN A 103 0.10 -29.24 -26.55
CA ASN A 103 -0.57 -30.07 -27.57
C ASN A 103 0.32 -31.22 -28.06
N ARG A 104 0.94 -31.93 -27.12
CA ARG A 104 1.83 -33.09 -27.36
C ARG A 104 3.08 -32.79 -28.17
N LYS A 105 3.43 -31.51 -28.35
CA LYS A 105 4.70 -31.09 -28.95
C LYS A 105 5.61 -30.56 -27.86
N LEU A 106 6.85 -31.08 -27.80
CA LEU A 106 7.87 -30.55 -26.88
C LEU A 106 8.12 -29.07 -27.21
N ALA A 107 7.84 -28.21 -26.23
CA ALA A 107 7.96 -26.76 -26.37
C ALA A 107 9.17 -26.22 -25.60
N TYR A 108 9.61 -26.93 -24.55
CA TYR A 108 10.71 -26.49 -23.70
C TYR A 108 11.38 -27.66 -22.96
N ARG A 109 12.70 -27.59 -22.76
CA ARG A 109 13.47 -28.53 -21.93
C ARG A 109 14.72 -27.87 -21.35
N GLU A 110 14.96 -28.06 -20.06
CA GLU A 110 16.21 -27.71 -19.38
C GLU A 110 16.43 -28.66 -18.19
N GLU A 111 17.66 -29.16 -17.98
CA GLU A 111 17.88 -30.30 -17.07
C GLU A 111 18.30 -29.93 -15.64
N ASN A 112 19.18 -28.94 -15.44
CA ASN A 112 19.69 -28.64 -14.09
C ASN A 112 19.89 -27.14 -13.79
N PRO A 113 18.89 -26.28 -14.03
CA PRO A 113 18.95 -24.89 -13.62
C PRO A 113 18.97 -24.71 -12.10
N ALA A 114 19.63 -23.64 -11.67
CA ALA A 114 19.47 -23.09 -10.33
C ALA A 114 18.07 -22.47 -10.14
N MET A 115 17.61 -22.46 -8.89
CA MET A 115 16.29 -21.95 -8.51
C MET A 115 16.09 -20.51 -8.95
N GLN A 116 14.98 -20.29 -9.64
CA GLN A 116 14.48 -18.97 -9.91
C GLN A 116 13.04 -18.86 -9.44
N ILE A 117 12.81 -18.01 -8.44
CA ILE A 117 11.47 -17.60 -8.04
C ILE A 117 11.15 -16.30 -8.80
N PRO A 118 10.05 -16.21 -9.56
CA PRO A 118 9.63 -14.96 -10.18
C PRO A 118 9.49 -13.86 -9.12
N LYS A 119 10.09 -12.70 -9.38
CA LYS A 119 9.97 -11.53 -8.49
C LYS A 119 8.98 -10.55 -9.10
N GLU A 120 7.97 -10.18 -8.32
CA GLU A 120 7.09 -9.07 -8.67
C GLU A 120 7.90 -7.76 -8.58
N ILE A 121 7.90 -6.95 -9.63
CA ILE A 121 8.69 -5.71 -9.73
C ILE A 121 7.83 -4.45 -9.78
N SER A 122 6.56 -4.59 -10.13
CA SER A 122 5.50 -3.57 -10.08
C SER A 122 4.15 -4.29 -10.00
N TYR A 123 3.02 -3.58 -9.89
CA TYR A 123 1.72 -4.24 -9.78
C TYR A 123 1.49 -5.25 -10.90
N ASN A 124 1.44 -6.52 -10.51
CA ASN A 124 1.13 -7.66 -11.37
C ASN A 124 2.14 -7.90 -12.51
N HIS A 125 3.36 -7.34 -12.43
CA HIS A 125 4.43 -7.61 -13.38
C HIS A 125 5.58 -8.37 -12.71
N PHE A 126 6.03 -9.44 -13.36
CA PHE A 126 7.04 -10.35 -12.84
C PHE A 126 8.26 -10.42 -13.75
N THR A 127 9.44 -10.62 -13.14
CA THR A 127 10.65 -10.96 -13.87
C THR A 127 10.77 -12.47 -14.07
N PHE A 128 11.11 -12.86 -15.31
CA PHE A 128 11.40 -14.22 -15.70
C PHE A 128 12.70 -14.23 -16.51
N ASN A 129 13.69 -15.02 -16.10
CA ASN A 129 14.94 -15.18 -16.85
C ASN A 129 14.83 -16.36 -17.81
N ARG A 130 13.80 -17.19 -17.66
CA ARG A 130 13.49 -18.31 -18.54
C ARG A 130 12.14 -18.07 -19.19
N ARG A 131 12.10 -18.25 -20.50
CA ARG A 131 10.91 -18.15 -21.32
C ARG A 131 10.90 -19.22 -22.40
N PHE A 132 9.72 -19.60 -22.84
CA PHE A 132 9.52 -20.37 -24.06
C PHE A 132 8.30 -19.84 -24.81
N SER A 133 8.21 -20.16 -26.11
CA SER A 133 7.04 -19.80 -26.92
C SER A 133 6.32 -21.06 -27.38
N ALA A 134 4.99 -21.01 -27.40
CA ALA A 134 4.17 -22.10 -27.92
C ALA A 134 2.99 -21.56 -28.73
N SER A 135 2.71 -22.22 -29.85
CA SER A 135 1.52 -21.94 -30.66
C SER A 135 0.31 -22.63 -30.07
N LEU A 136 -0.76 -21.87 -29.90
CA LEU A 136 -2.03 -22.28 -29.35
C LEU A 136 -3.11 -22.22 -30.43
N LYS A 137 -4.03 -23.17 -30.38
CA LYS A 137 -5.26 -23.15 -31.18
C LYS A 137 -6.38 -22.52 -30.40
N LYS A 138 -7.29 -21.83 -31.07
CA LYS A 138 -8.53 -21.32 -30.47
C LYS A 138 -9.24 -22.46 -29.72
N GLY A 139 -9.64 -22.21 -28.49
CA GLY A 139 -10.20 -23.22 -27.59
C GLY A 139 -9.14 -23.85 -26.68
N ASP A 140 -9.37 -25.09 -26.27
CA ASP A 140 -8.55 -25.77 -25.27
C ASP A 140 -7.23 -26.30 -25.85
N ASN A 141 -6.15 -26.09 -25.11
CA ASN A 141 -4.82 -26.58 -25.42
C ASN A 141 -4.30 -27.39 -24.24
N GLU A 142 -3.77 -28.58 -24.52
CA GLU A 142 -3.17 -29.48 -23.52
C GLU A 142 -1.78 -28.97 -23.14
N ILE A 143 -1.45 -29.01 -21.85
CA ILE A 143 -0.10 -28.76 -21.36
C ILE A 143 0.30 -29.83 -20.35
N VAL A 144 1.48 -30.40 -20.57
CA VAL A 144 2.10 -31.40 -19.68
C VAL A 144 3.48 -30.92 -19.28
N ILE A 145 3.79 -31.00 -17.99
CA ILE A 145 5.08 -30.66 -17.41
C ILE A 145 5.64 -31.93 -16.78
N SER A 146 6.85 -32.30 -17.16
CA SER A 146 7.68 -33.26 -16.42
C SER A 146 8.67 -32.48 -15.57
N TYR A 147 8.82 -32.88 -14.31
CA TYR A 147 9.75 -32.29 -13.35
C TYR A 147 10.63 -33.37 -12.72
N LYS A 148 11.93 -33.08 -12.62
CA LYS A 148 12.95 -33.92 -12.00
C LYS A 148 13.66 -33.12 -10.90
N PRO A 149 13.45 -33.43 -9.61
CA PRO A 149 14.05 -32.66 -8.53
C PRO A 149 15.57 -32.86 -8.47
N ILE A 150 16.24 -31.82 -7.98
CA ILE A 150 17.62 -31.87 -7.49
C ILE A 150 17.60 -31.69 -5.97
N ALA A 151 18.61 -32.21 -5.26
CA ALA A 151 18.59 -32.32 -3.80
C ALA A 151 18.37 -30.99 -3.05
N THR A 152 18.78 -29.87 -3.63
CA THR A 152 18.68 -28.52 -3.02
C THR A 152 17.48 -27.71 -3.50
N ALA A 153 16.66 -28.25 -4.41
CA ALA A 153 15.55 -27.53 -5.01
C ALA A 153 14.27 -27.61 -4.19
N ILE A 154 13.51 -26.52 -4.21
CA ILE A 154 12.09 -26.54 -3.85
C ILE A 154 11.35 -27.12 -5.07
N PRO A 155 10.60 -28.22 -4.95
CA PRO A 155 9.99 -28.90 -6.10
C PRO A 155 8.71 -28.17 -6.55
N VAL A 156 8.88 -26.95 -7.05
CA VAL A 156 7.83 -26.04 -7.51
C VAL A 156 8.23 -25.48 -8.87
N VAL A 157 7.27 -25.47 -9.80
CA VAL A 157 7.40 -24.83 -11.11
C VAL A 157 6.41 -23.67 -11.19
N PHE A 158 6.93 -22.50 -11.52
CA PHE A 158 6.16 -21.30 -11.83
C PHE A 158 6.00 -21.18 -13.34
N LEU A 159 4.77 -20.92 -13.79
CA LEU A 159 4.44 -20.76 -15.20
C LEU A 159 3.41 -19.64 -15.37
N MET A 160 3.64 -18.71 -16.30
CA MET A 160 2.67 -17.66 -16.61
C MET A 160 2.71 -17.30 -18.10
N PRO A 161 1.58 -17.22 -18.81
CA PRO A 161 1.54 -16.54 -20.10
C PRO A 161 1.90 -15.08 -19.85
N ALA A 162 3.04 -14.63 -20.38
CA ALA A 162 3.64 -13.37 -19.98
C ALA A 162 4.02 -12.53 -21.19
N THR A 163 3.63 -11.26 -21.18
CA THR A 163 4.11 -10.26 -22.14
C THR A 163 5.62 -10.06 -21.98
N ALA A 164 6.26 -9.39 -22.95
CA ALA A 164 7.68 -9.05 -22.85
C ALA A 164 8.01 -8.28 -21.56
N ALA A 165 7.12 -7.35 -21.16
CA ALA A 165 7.20 -6.55 -19.94
C ALA A 165 6.93 -7.35 -18.65
N GLY A 166 6.55 -8.63 -18.75
CA GLY A 166 6.34 -9.50 -17.58
C GLY A 166 4.94 -9.43 -16.97
N GLY A 167 4.00 -8.71 -17.59
CA GLY A 167 2.58 -8.74 -17.22
C GLY A 167 1.87 -9.97 -17.80
N LEU A 168 0.71 -10.31 -17.25
CA LEU A 168 -0.12 -11.42 -17.74
C LEU A 168 -0.58 -11.16 -19.18
N ASP A 169 -0.30 -12.11 -20.09
CA ASP A 169 -0.92 -12.13 -21.41
C ASP A 169 -2.30 -12.78 -21.32
N THR A 170 -3.34 -12.02 -21.66
CA THR A 170 -4.75 -12.45 -21.49
C THR A 170 -5.32 -13.17 -22.71
N ALA A 171 -4.52 -13.35 -23.78
CA ALA A 171 -4.93 -14.09 -24.97
C ALA A 171 -5.19 -15.59 -24.71
N ALA A 172 -4.66 -16.12 -23.60
CA ALA A 172 -5.02 -17.42 -23.06
C ALA A 172 -5.20 -17.37 -21.55
N LYS A 173 -6.03 -18.27 -21.03
CA LYS A 173 -6.25 -18.41 -19.59
C LYS A 173 -6.19 -19.88 -19.20
N PHE A 174 -5.51 -20.15 -18.10
CA PHE A 174 -5.69 -21.42 -17.41
C PHE A 174 -7.10 -21.48 -16.81
N ASN A 175 -7.65 -22.69 -16.70
CA ASN A 175 -8.78 -22.96 -15.81
C ASN A 175 -10.12 -22.27 -16.13
N SER A 176 -10.49 -22.08 -17.41
CA SER A 176 -11.86 -21.70 -17.78
C SER A 176 -12.80 -22.92 -17.86
N GLY A 177 -13.62 -23.17 -16.82
CA GLY A 177 -14.61 -24.26 -16.81
C GLY A 177 -14.95 -24.78 -15.41
N MET A 178 -15.56 -25.97 -15.30
CA MET A 178 -15.90 -26.63 -14.01
C MET A 178 -14.86 -27.66 -13.50
N ASN A 179 -13.83 -28.00 -14.29
CA ASN A 179 -12.77 -28.95 -13.90
C ASN A 179 -11.37 -28.31 -14.10
N THR A 180 -10.91 -27.60 -13.07
CA THR A 180 -10.01 -26.43 -13.19
C THR A 180 -8.75 -26.48 -12.34
N ALA A 181 -8.08 -27.63 -12.24
CA ALA A 181 -6.86 -27.73 -11.46
C ALA A 181 -5.79 -28.59 -12.15
N TRP A 182 -4.53 -28.29 -11.85
CA TRP A 182 -3.42 -29.17 -12.20
C TRP A 182 -3.62 -30.55 -11.57
N MET A 183 -3.54 -31.57 -12.43
CA MET A 183 -3.49 -32.96 -12.02
C MET A 183 -2.01 -33.37 -11.95
N LEU A 184 -1.62 -34.01 -10.86
CA LEU A 184 -0.25 -34.43 -10.57
C LEU A 184 -0.14 -35.96 -10.62
N LEU A 185 1.00 -36.46 -11.05
CA LEU A 185 1.31 -37.89 -11.14
C LEU A 185 2.77 -38.14 -10.76
N GLY A 186 3.03 -39.23 -10.04
CA GLY A 186 4.37 -39.64 -9.62
C GLY A 186 4.52 -39.75 -8.10
N PRO A 187 5.76 -39.95 -7.60
CA PRO A 187 7.01 -40.03 -8.36
C PRO A 187 7.17 -41.35 -9.13
N VAL A 188 7.92 -41.32 -10.24
CA VAL A 188 8.32 -42.51 -11.03
C VAL A 188 9.84 -42.62 -11.12
N ASP A 189 10.37 -43.84 -10.98
CA ASP A 189 11.81 -44.08 -10.79
C ASP A 189 12.66 -43.97 -12.07
N ASN A 190 12.07 -44.23 -13.24
CA ASN A 190 12.71 -44.05 -14.54
C ASN A 190 11.69 -43.50 -15.54
N SER A 191 12.10 -42.59 -16.43
CA SER A 191 11.24 -41.94 -17.42
C SER A 191 10.70 -42.86 -18.52
N THR A 192 10.98 -44.17 -18.47
CA THR A 192 10.94 -45.06 -19.62
C THR A 192 9.55 -45.48 -20.11
N GLY A 193 8.47 -44.97 -19.52
CA GLY A 193 7.09 -45.31 -19.95
C GLY A 193 6.20 -44.15 -20.40
N LEU A 194 6.43 -42.93 -19.90
CA LEU A 194 5.56 -41.79 -20.17
C LEU A 194 6.12 -40.98 -21.33
N LYS A 195 5.36 -40.92 -22.43
CA LYS A 195 5.66 -40.16 -23.64
C LYS A 195 4.59 -39.08 -23.82
N PRO A 196 4.78 -37.85 -23.31
CA PRO A 196 3.82 -36.76 -23.47
C PRO A 196 3.57 -36.35 -24.94
N GLU A 197 4.32 -36.90 -25.89
CA GLU A 197 4.03 -36.86 -27.33
C GLU A 197 2.79 -37.69 -27.72
N SER A 198 2.32 -38.55 -26.83
CA SER A 198 1.09 -39.35 -26.93
C SER A 198 0.13 -38.95 -25.80
N PRO A 199 -1.17 -39.33 -25.87
CA PRO A 199 -2.08 -39.14 -24.75
C PRO A 199 -1.50 -39.70 -23.47
N MET A 200 -1.51 -38.91 -22.39
CA MET A 200 -1.09 -39.38 -21.08
C MET A 200 -2.01 -40.51 -20.60
N PRO A 201 -1.47 -41.60 -20.04
CA PRO A 201 -2.27 -42.71 -19.57
C PRO A 201 -3.06 -42.36 -18.30
N ASP A 202 -4.15 -43.07 -18.04
CA ASP A 202 -4.99 -42.87 -16.86
C ASP A 202 -4.27 -43.23 -15.55
N TYR A 203 -3.31 -44.17 -15.62
CA TYR A 203 -2.47 -44.60 -14.51
C TYR A 203 -1.10 -45.07 -14.99
N VAL A 204 -0.14 -45.18 -14.08
CA VAL A 204 1.22 -45.68 -14.37
C VAL A 204 1.61 -46.77 -13.39
N MET A 205 2.21 -47.84 -13.91
CA MET A 205 2.80 -48.89 -13.09
C MET A 205 4.29 -48.60 -12.85
N THR A 206 4.70 -48.57 -11.58
CA THR A 206 6.11 -48.52 -11.17
C THR A 206 6.41 -49.70 -10.25
N GLY A 207 7.12 -50.72 -10.79
CA GLY A 207 7.23 -52.02 -10.14
C GLY A 207 5.85 -52.64 -9.90
N THR A 208 5.50 -52.88 -8.63
CA THR A 208 4.20 -53.43 -8.22
C THR A 208 3.17 -52.36 -7.83
N LYS A 209 3.52 -51.07 -7.90
CA LYS A 209 2.64 -49.97 -7.49
C LYS A 209 1.95 -49.35 -8.70
N ALA A 210 0.64 -49.16 -8.59
CA ALA A 210 -0.13 -48.33 -9.51
C ALA A 210 -0.20 -46.89 -8.97
N LEU A 211 0.11 -45.91 -9.82
CA LEU A 211 0.01 -44.49 -9.54
C LEU A 211 -1.11 -43.89 -10.38
N ASN A 212 -2.04 -43.17 -9.74
CA ASN A 212 -3.13 -42.45 -10.38
C ASN A 212 -2.85 -40.94 -10.36
N TRP A 213 -3.54 -40.22 -11.24
CA TRP A 213 -3.58 -38.76 -11.20
C TRP A 213 -4.28 -38.27 -9.94
N VAL A 214 -3.65 -37.34 -9.22
CA VAL A 214 -4.23 -36.68 -8.05
C VAL A 214 -4.39 -35.19 -8.33
N LYS A 215 -5.50 -34.61 -7.88
CA LYS A 215 -5.68 -33.15 -7.95
C LYS A 215 -4.68 -32.47 -7.02
N SER A 216 -4.09 -31.36 -7.44
CA SER A 216 -3.26 -30.55 -6.55
C SER A 216 -4.04 -30.18 -5.27
N PRO A 217 -3.45 -30.33 -4.07
CA PRO A 217 -4.16 -30.05 -2.82
C PRO A 217 -4.66 -28.60 -2.72
N GLN A 218 -5.95 -28.42 -2.42
CA GLN A 218 -6.51 -27.10 -2.12
C GLN A 218 -5.95 -26.61 -0.78
N ARG A 219 -5.26 -25.47 -0.81
CA ARG A 219 -4.77 -24.81 0.41
C ARG A 219 -5.84 -23.88 0.96
N PHE A 220 -5.87 -23.77 2.29
CA PHE A 220 -6.60 -22.72 2.99
C PHE A 220 -5.59 -21.77 3.63
N ILE A 221 -5.85 -20.48 3.51
CA ILE A 221 -5.01 -19.41 4.06
C ILE A 221 -5.87 -18.47 4.92
N PRO A 222 -5.30 -17.84 5.96
CA PRO A 222 -6.00 -16.85 6.76
C PRO A 222 -6.14 -15.53 6.01
N GLU A 223 -7.39 -15.08 5.86
CA GLU A 223 -7.77 -13.78 5.30
C GLU A 223 -8.30 -12.88 6.43
N LEU A 224 -7.85 -11.63 6.46
CA LEU A 224 -8.30 -10.63 7.44
C LEU A 224 -9.82 -10.41 7.33
N GLU A 225 -10.46 -10.22 8.47
CA GLU A 225 -11.92 -10.03 8.55
C GLU A 225 -12.34 -8.58 8.33
N THR A 226 -13.35 -8.37 7.49
CA THR A 226 -14.12 -7.12 7.44
C THR A 226 -15.48 -7.34 8.12
N PRO A 227 -15.84 -6.59 9.17
CA PRO A 227 -17.17 -6.68 9.76
C PRO A 227 -18.27 -6.40 8.74
N PRO A 228 -19.37 -7.18 8.69
CA PRO A 228 -20.46 -6.95 7.74
C PRO A 228 -21.16 -5.58 7.87
N HIS A 229 -21.03 -4.93 9.04
CA HIS A 229 -21.60 -3.62 9.33
C HIS A 229 -20.60 -2.46 9.18
N ALA A 230 -19.35 -2.75 8.80
CA ALA A 230 -18.36 -1.70 8.58
C ALA A 230 -18.80 -0.77 7.45
N ALA A 231 -18.56 0.53 7.60
CA ALA A 231 -18.90 1.52 6.57
C ALA A 231 -18.07 1.31 5.28
N TYR A 232 -16.84 0.80 5.42
CA TYR A 232 -15.96 0.46 4.31
C TYR A 232 -15.84 -1.06 4.15
N GLN A 233 -16.24 -1.57 2.99
CA GLN A 233 -16.37 -3.02 2.72
C GLN A 233 -15.36 -3.56 1.68
N ARG A 234 -14.41 -2.74 1.22
CA ARG A 234 -13.48 -3.17 0.16
C ARG A 234 -12.27 -3.94 0.67
N ASP A 235 -11.74 -3.54 1.82
CA ASP A 235 -10.64 -4.20 2.49
C ASP A 235 -10.68 -3.92 4.00
N PRO A 236 -10.11 -4.81 4.84
CA PRO A 236 -10.10 -4.63 6.30
C PRO A 236 -9.24 -3.45 6.73
N TYR A 237 -9.71 -2.67 7.71
CA TYR A 237 -8.92 -1.55 8.27
C TYR A 237 -7.61 -1.98 8.92
N THR A 238 -7.48 -3.26 9.27
CA THR A 238 -6.23 -3.85 9.78
C THR A 238 -5.20 -4.14 8.70
N ASP A 239 -5.52 -4.04 7.40
CA ASP A 239 -4.62 -4.45 6.32
C ASP A 239 -3.41 -3.51 6.14
N TRP A 240 -2.30 -4.06 5.66
CA TRP A 240 -1.10 -3.30 5.37
C TRP A 240 -1.23 -2.56 4.03
N HIS A 241 -1.45 -1.25 4.10
CA HIS A 241 -1.51 -0.35 2.95
C HIS A 241 -1.32 1.11 3.40
N TYR A 242 -0.90 2.00 2.49
CA TYR A 242 -0.53 3.38 2.85
C TYR A 242 -1.66 4.14 3.55
N SER A 243 -2.89 3.90 3.10
CA SER A 243 -4.08 4.55 3.63
C SER A 243 -4.36 4.15 5.07
N HIS A 244 -4.17 2.87 5.41
CA HIS A 244 -4.34 2.38 6.78
C HIS A 244 -3.23 2.90 7.69
N GLY A 245 -1.97 2.88 7.22
CA GLY A 245 -0.86 3.46 7.97
C GLY A 245 -1.08 4.94 8.30
N ALA A 246 -1.46 5.74 7.30
CA ALA A 246 -1.77 7.16 7.49
C ALA A 246 -2.98 7.40 8.42
N MET A 247 -4.02 6.58 8.29
CA MET A 247 -5.22 6.63 9.14
C MET A 247 -4.87 6.30 10.60
N VAL A 248 -4.21 5.17 10.87
CA VAL A 248 -3.80 4.77 12.22
C VAL A 248 -2.85 5.80 12.82
N TRP A 249 -1.89 6.30 12.05
CA TRP A 249 -0.98 7.37 12.49
C TRP A 249 -1.72 8.66 12.86
N SER A 250 -2.80 8.99 12.16
CA SER A 250 -3.65 10.15 12.49
C SER A 250 -4.50 9.90 13.74
N ILE A 251 -5.03 8.69 13.92
CA ILE A 251 -5.75 8.27 15.12
C ILE A 251 -4.84 8.36 16.35
N MET A 252 -3.60 7.87 16.25
CA MET A 252 -2.59 7.98 17.31
C MET A 252 -2.36 9.42 17.78
N ALA A 253 -2.55 10.42 16.92
CA ALA A 253 -2.32 11.82 17.27
C ALA A 253 -3.46 12.48 18.07
N LEU A 254 -4.58 11.77 18.30
CA LEU A 254 -5.76 12.30 19.00
C LEU A 254 -5.66 12.27 20.53
N ASP A 255 -4.78 11.45 21.07
CA ASP A 255 -4.42 11.40 22.49
C ASP A 255 -2.93 11.00 22.64
N ASN A 256 -2.43 10.93 23.86
CA ASN A 256 -1.06 10.45 24.13
C ASN A 256 -1.08 8.97 24.56
N ASP A 257 -1.81 8.67 25.63
CA ASP A 257 -1.89 7.33 26.23
C ASP A 257 -3.35 6.89 26.45
N GLY A 258 -4.27 7.38 25.62
CA GLY A 258 -5.69 7.09 25.72
C GLY A 258 -6.14 5.95 24.80
N LYS A 259 -7.45 5.90 24.55
CA LYS A 259 -8.07 4.84 23.74
C LYS A 259 -7.54 4.79 22.30
N TYR A 260 -7.13 5.93 21.72
CA TYR A 260 -6.67 5.98 20.34
C TYR A 260 -5.25 5.40 20.20
N ASN A 261 -4.35 5.72 21.14
CA ASN A 261 -3.05 5.05 21.20
C ASN A 261 -3.18 3.57 21.57
N ALA A 262 -4.12 3.19 22.44
CA ALA A 262 -4.38 1.78 22.73
C ALA A 262 -4.81 1.00 21.47
N PHE A 263 -5.71 1.57 20.66
CA PHE A 263 -6.09 0.99 19.37
C PHE A 263 -4.90 0.83 18.42
N ALA A 264 -4.05 1.85 18.30
CA ALA A 264 -2.89 1.79 17.43
C ALA A 264 -1.86 0.74 17.88
N ARG A 265 -1.62 0.62 19.20
CA ARG A 265 -0.78 -0.46 19.75
C ARG A 265 -1.37 -1.83 19.44
N GLN A 266 -2.69 -2.01 19.63
CA GLN A 266 -3.37 -3.25 19.26
C GLN A 266 -3.21 -3.57 17.76
N TYR A 267 -3.34 -2.58 16.88
CA TYR A 267 -3.11 -2.73 15.44
C TYR A 267 -1.68 -3.16 15.11
N ILE A 268 -0.69 -2.51 15.74
CA ILE A 268 0.73 -2.80 15.53
C ILE A 268 1.07 -4.20 16.04
N ASP A 269 0.68 -4.53 17.27
CA ASP A 269 0.95 -5.83 17.90
C ASP A 269 0.28 -6.97 17.13
N PHE A 270 -0.97 -6.76 16.72
CA PHE A 270 -1.68 -7.73 15.89
C PHE A 270 -0.96 -7.96 14.56
N THR A 271 -0.44 -6.92 13.92
CA THR A 271 0.34 -7.07 12.68
C THR A 271 1.64 -7.83 12.92
N LEU A 272 2.46 -7.38 13.90
CA LEU A 272 3.79 -7.93 14.17
C LEU A 272 3.75 -9.41 14.54
N LYS A 273 2.75 -9.82 15.34
CA LYS A 273 2.56 -11.22 15.75
C LYS A 273 2.44 -12.18 14.54
N GLN A 274 1.92 -11.69 13.42
CA GLN A 274 1.61 -12.53 12.25
C GLN A 274 2.67 -12.47 11.15
N VAL A 275 3.61 -11.52 11.22
CA VAL A 275 4.69 -11.36 10.23
C VAL A 275 5.44 -12.66 9.96
N PRO A 276 5.80 -13.51 10.95
CA PRO A 276 6.48 -14.78 10.67
C PRO A 276 5.66 -15.74 9.80
N TYR A 277 4.37 -15.91 10.10
CA TYR A 277 3.48 -16.78 9.34
C TYR A 277 3.27 -16.25 7.91
N PHE A 278 2.94 -14.96 7.77
CA PHE A 278 2.70 -14.41 6.44
C PHE A 278 3.96 -14.32 5.58
N ARG A 279 5.14 -14.24 6.19
CA ARG A 279 6.42 -14.41 5.50
C ARG A 279 6.57 -15.83 4.94
N TYR A 280 6.27 -16.85 5.75
CA TYR A 280 6.23 -18.24 5.29
C TYR A 280 5.21 -18.43 4.15
N GLN A 281 4.00 -17.90 4.31
CA GLN A 281 2.97 -17.95 3.27
C GLN A 281 3.45 -17.32 1.95
N TYR A 282 4.05 -16.13 2.01
CA TYR A 282 4.52 -15.43 0.80
C TYR A 282 5.73 -16.11 0.16
N ASN A 283 6.77 -16.45 0.95
CA ASN A 283 8.05 -16.94 0.45
C ASN A 283 8.09 -18.47 0.22
N SER A 284 7.25 -19.23 0.91
CA SER A 284 7.31 -20.71 0.91
C SER A 284 6.05 -21.33 0.33
N LEU A 285 4.86 -20.75 0.55
CA LEU A 285 3.62 -21.23 -0.10
C LEU A 285 3.35 -20.52 -1.43
N PHE A 286 4.05 -19.41 -1.71
CA PHE A 286 3.90 -18.59 -2.91
C PHE A 286 2.47 -18.05 -3.10
N ALA A 287 1.77 -17.79 -1.99
CA ALA A 287 0.46 -17.15 -1.99
C ALA A 287 0.61 -15.63 -1.94
N TRP A 288 0.94 -15.00 -3.08
CA TRP A 288 1.36 -13.59 -3.16
C TRP A 288 0.26 -12.54 -2.98
N ARG A 289 -1.00 -12.93 -2.82
CA ARG A 289 -2.13 -12.02 -2.55
C ARG A 289 -2.91 -12.35 -1.28
N GLY A 290 -2.30 -13.03 -0.33
CA GLY A 290 -2.89 -13.17 1.01
C GLY A 290 -2.74 -11.91 1.87
N SER A 291 -3.26 -11.96 3.10
CA SER A 291 -3.15 -10.87 4.07
C SER A 291 -1.69 -10.44 4.27
N TYR A 292 -1.47 -9.13 4.41
CA TYR A 292 -0.16 -8.52 4.62
C TYR A 292 0.90 -8.81 3.54
N HIS A 293 0.53 -9.35 2.37
CA HIS A 293 1.49 -9.65 1.30
C HIS A 293 2.36 -8.44 0.91
N ARG A 294 1.81 -7.22 1.01
CA ARG A 294 2.50 -5.96 0.70
C ARG A 294 3.75 -5.72 1.56
N ILE A 295 3.79 -6.23 2.80
CA ILE A 295 4.99 -6.21 3.65
C ILE A 295 6.16 -6.93 2.98
N PHE A 296 5.88 -7.97 2.19
CA PHE A 296 6.89 -8.82 1.54
C PHE A 296 7.09 -8.49 0.07
N ARG A 297 6.05 -8.01 -0.63
CA ARG A 297 6.11 -7.58 -2.02
C ARG A 297 7.11 -6.44 -2.20
N ARG A 298 6.98 -5.36 -1.40
CA ARG A 298 7.87 -4.18 -1.41
C ARG A 298 8.27 -3.75 -2.82
N THR A 299 7.29 -3.37 -3.64
CA THR A 299 7.55 -2.87 -5.00
C THR A 299 7.39 -1.38 -5.14
N MET A 300 6.84 -0.71 -4.12
CA MET A 300 6.70 0.75 -4.11
C MET A 300 6.57 1.35 -2.71
N LEU A 301 6.55 2.69 -2.69
CA LEU A 301 6.30 3.48 -1.49
C LEU A 301 4.93 3.24 -0.86
N ASP A 302 3.90 2.87 -1.66
CA ASP A 302 2.57 2.49 -1.15
C ASP A 302 2.61 1.24 -0.23
N ASP A 303 3.62 0.39 -0.41
CA ASP A 303 3.87 -0.82 0.40
C ASP A 303 4.75 -0.55 1.62
N THR A 304 5.34 0.63 1.73
CA THR A 304 6.49 0.84 2.61
C THR A 304 6.37 2.08 3.46
N GLY A 305 6.72 3.26 2.94
CA GLY A 305 6.95 4.45 3.77
C GLY A 305 5.72 5.00 4.50
N ALA A 306 4.54 5.02 3.87
CA ALA A 306 3.31 5.44 4.58
C ALA A 306 2.72 4.34 5.50
N PRO A 307 2.64 3.05 5.10
CA PRO A 307 2.19 1.97 6.00
C PRO A 307 2.97 1.85 7.31
N ILE A 308 4.29 2.10 7.29
CA ILE A 308 5.17 1.92 8.45
C ILE A 308 5.09 3.08 9.47
N LEU A 309 4.48 4.22 9.14
CA LEU A 309 4.45 5.40 10.00
C LEU A 309 4.02 5.15 11.46
N PRO A 310 2.90 4.46 11.75
CA PRO A 310 2.49 4.22 13.14
C PRO A 310 3.50 3.31 13.89
N PHE A 311 4.11 2.34 13.19
CA PHE A 311 5.15 1.47 13.75
C PHE A 311 6.42 2.23 14.08
N ALA A 312 6.84 3.13 13.18
CA ALA A 312 8.02 3.97 13.37
C ALA A 312 7.81 4.97 14.53
N GLU A 313 6.61 5.55 14.66
CA GLU A 313 6.28 6.42 15.81
C GLU A 313 6.33 5.63 17.13
N LEU A 314 5.71 4.44 17.19
CA LEU A 314 5.72 3.62 18.40
C LEU A 314 7.14 3.18 18.79
N TYR A 315 7.99 2.88 17.79
CA TYR A 315 9.37 2.48 18.02
C TYR A 315 10.20 3.57 18.73
N VAL A 316 9.92 4.85 18.48
CA VAL A 316 10.61 5.96 19.16
C VAL A 316 10.45 5.85 20.68
N THR A 317 9.28 5.43 21.16
CA THR A 317 8.99 5.31 22.59
C THR A 317 9.31 3.93 23.16
N GLU A 318 8.97 2.85 22.47
CA GLU A 318 9.06 1.49 23.03
C GLU A 318 10.39 0.78 22.75
N LYS A 319 11.07 1.12 21.65
CA LYS A 319 12.34 0.51 21.24
C LYS A 319 12.33 -1.02 21.15
N ASN A 320 11.19 -1.62 20.81
CA ASN A 320 11.03 -3.07 20.64
C ASN A 320 11.84 -3.60 19.42
N GLU A 321 12.49 -4.77 19.56
CA GLU A 321 13.32 -5.36 18.50
C GLU A 321 12.53 -5.82 17.25
N ALA A 322 11.28 -6.27 17.40
CA ALA A 322 10.43 -6.61 16.25
C ALA A 322 10.06 -5.36 15.43
N LEU A 323 9.78 -4.25 16.11
CA LEU A 323 9.57 -2.95 15.47
C LEU A 323 10.85 -2.49 14.76
N LYS A 324 11.99 -2.55 15.44
CA LYS A 324 13.30 -2.20 14.86
C LYS A 324 13.58 -2.99 13.59
N ALA A 325 13.40 -4.31 13.62
CA ALA A 325 13.63 -5.18 12.48
C ALA A 325 12.74 -4.79 11.28
N LEU A 326 11.44 -4.56 11.53
CA LEU A 326 10.51 -4.16 10.47
C LEU A 326 10.87 -2.77 9.91
N VAL A 327 11.02 -1.76 10.77
CA VAL A 327 11.36 -0.38 10.40
C VAL A 327 12.67 -0.32 9.61
N THR A 328 13.72 -0.99 10.10
CA THR A 328 15.04 -1.03 9.44
C THR A 328 14.94 -1.68 8.07
N SER A 329 14.23 -2.81 7.97
CA SER A 329 14.07 -3.50 6.69
C SER A 329 13.30 -2.65 5.65
N ILE A 330 12.38 -1.79 6.09
CA ILE A 330 11.66 -0.86 5.22
C ILE A 330 12.56 0.32 4.84
N ALA A 331 13.38 0.83 5.78
CA ALA A 331 14.36 1.88 5.50
C ALA A 331 15.40 1.43 4.46
N ASP A 332 15.89 0.19 4.55
CA ASP A 332 16.82 -0.38 3.58
C ASP A 332 16.21 -0.40 2.17
N TYR A 333 14.95 -0.82 2.05
CA TYR A 333 14.24 -0.78 0.77
C TYR A 333 14.10 0.65 0.23
N VAL A 334 13.55 1.58 1.02
CA VAL A 334 13.29 2.97 0.57
C VAL A 334 14.59 3.69 0.19
N THR A 335 15.69 3.41 0.88
CA THR A 335 16.98 4.08 0.63
C THR A 335 17.79 3.45 -0.49
N ARG A 336 17.70 2.13 -0.71
CA ARG A 336 18.60 1.40 -1.63
C ARG A 336 17.92 0.76 -2.83
N GLU A 337 16.64 0.43 -2.73
CA GLU A 337 15.94 -0.39 -3.74
C GLU A 337 14.79 0.35 -4.44
N GLN A 338 14.10 1.27 -3.76
CA GLN A 338 13.03 2.06 -4.38
C GLN A 338 13.53 2.76 -5.65
N VAL A 339 12.78 2.63 -6.74
CA VAL A 339 13.13 3.17 -8.05
C VAL A 339 13.26 4.70 -7.98
N ARG A 340 14.34 5.21 -8.57
CA ARG A 340 14.65 6.64 -8.62
C ARG A 340 15.06 7.07 -10.03
N LEU A 341 14.73 8.30 -10.40
CA LEU A 341 15.32 8.98 -11.55
C LEU A 341 16.84 9.16 -11.33
N LYS A 342 17.56 9.49 -12.41
CA LYS A 342 19.01 9.73 -12.37
C LYS A 342 19.43 10.79 -11.34
N ASP A 343 18.60 11.79 -11.11
CA ASP A 343 18.86 12.83 -10.11
C ASP A 343 18.50 12.42 -8.68
N GLY A 344 18.06 11.19 -8.44
CA GLY A 344 17.71 10.63 -7.13
C GLY A 344 16.25 10.84 -6.70
N THR A 345 15.41 11.42 -7.56
CA THR A 345 13.97 11.60 -7.29
C THR A 345 13.25 10.26 -7.28
N PHE A 346 12.44 9.98 -6.26
CA PHE A 346 11.60 8.79 -6.24
C PHE A 346 10.64 8.77 -7.42
N CYS A 347 10.48 7.59 -8.01
CA CYS A 347 9.54 7.35 -9.10
C CYS A 347 9.04 5.91 -9.05
N ARG A 348 8.10 5.59 -9.93
CA ARG A 348 7.47 4.29 -10.03
C ARG A 348 7.95 3.54 -11.27
N PRO A 349 8.01 2.20 -11.19
CA PRO A 349 8.21 1.33 -12.36
C PRO A 349 6.97 1.27 -13.27
N GLU A 350 5.85 1.87 -12.89
CA GLU A 350 4.57 1.80 -13.60
C GLU A 350 3.75 3.11 -13.52
N PRO A 351 2.76 3.36 -14.40
CA PRO A 351 2.31 2.51 -15.52
C PRO A 351 3.33 2.45 -16.67
N VAL A 352 4.31 3.35 -16.64
CA VAL A 352 5.52 3.30 -17.45
C VAL A 352 6.71 3.49 -16.51
N GLU A 353 7.83 2.85 -16.81
CA GLU A 353 9.05 2.99 -16.03
C GLU A 353 9.45 4.47 -15.86
N PHE A 354 9.98 4.81 -14.69
CA PHE A 354 10.42 6.16 -14.33
C PHE A 354 9.31 7.22 -14.36
N THR A 355 8.12 6.87 -13.85
CA THR A 355 7.02 7.83 -13.68
C THR A 355 7.04 8.43 -12.27
N VAL A 356 7.16 9.74 -12.12
CA VAL A 356 7.05 10.44 -10.83
C VAL A 356 5.58 10.70 -10.53
N TRP A 357 5.06 10.21 -9.39
CA TRP A 357 3.69 10.46 -8.96
C TRP A 357 3.68 11.42 -7.77
N ALA A 358 2.78 12.40 -7.75
CA ALA A 358 2.67 13.38 -6.66
C ALA A 358 2.49 12.74 -5.27
N ASP A 359 1.74 11.63 -5.23
CA ASP A 359 1.43 10.84 -4.04
C ASP A 359 2.69 10.37 -3.31
N ASP A 360 3.74 10.00 -4.06
CA ASP A 360 4.98 9.45 -3.53
C ASP A 360 5.74 10.42 -2.61
N LEU A 361 5.43 11.72 -2.68
CA LEU A 361 6.00 12.68 -1.74
C LEU A 361 5.50 12.40 -0.32
N PHE A 362 4.20 12.14 -0.15
CA PHE A 362 3.65 11.75 1.15
C PHE A 362 4.02 10.31 1.52
N MET A 363 4.13 9.41 0.55
CA MET A 363 4.52 8.04 0.86
C MET A 363 5.98 7.92 1.33
N SER A 364 6.83 8.91 1.07
CA SER A 364 8.25 8.89 1.43
C SER A 364 8.65 9.89 2.51
N VAL A 365 8.28 11.16 2.38
CA VAL A 365 8.84 12.25 3.20
C VAL A 365 8.56 12.09 4.71
N PRO A 366 7.31 11.83 5.17
CA PRO A 366 7.04 11.61 6.59
C PRO A 366 7.88 10.45 7.16
N PHE A 367 8.08 9.38 6.39
CA PHE A 367 8.90 8.24 6.81
C PHE A 367 10.38 8.59 6.92
N LEU A 368 10.94 9.27 5.92
CA LEU A 368 12.33 9.73 5.97
C LEU A 368 12.57 10.62 7.20
N LEU A 369 11.63 11.50 7.54
CA LEU A 369 11.73 12.34 8.74
C LEU A 369 11.71 11.52 10.04
N GLN A 370 10.89 10.46 10.10
CA GLN A 370 10.93 9.55 11.25
C GLN A 370 12.26 8.81 11.34
N MET A 371 12.80 8.36 10.21
CA MET A 371 14.11 7.72 10.19
C MET A 371 15.22 8.67 10.63
N ALA A 372 15.16 9.94 10.22
CA ALA A 372 16.09 10.98 10.69
C ALA A 372 16.04 11.13 12.22
N LYS A 373 14.83 11.15 12.80
CA LYS A 373 14.62 11.22 14.25
C LYS A 373 15.12 9.95 14.97
N ILE A 374 14.82 8.78 14.44
CA ILE A 374 15.18 7.48 15.03
C ILE A 374 16.69 7.25 15.02
N THR A 375 17.36 7.59 13.91
CA THR A 375 18.77 7.26 13.68
C THR A 375 19.73 8.40 14.01
N GLY A 376 19.26 9.65 14.00
CA GLY A 376 20.11 10.84 14.05
C GLY A 376 20.86 11.11 12.75
N ASP A 377 20.64 10.33 11.68
CA ASP A 377 21.35 10.47 10.41
C ASP A 377 20.75 11.59 9.56
N HIS A 378 21.52 12.66 9.35
CA HIS A 378 21.10 13.84 8.61
C HIS A 378 20.80 13.55 7.13
N ARG A 379 21.33 12.47 6.55
CA ARG A 379 21.07 12.12 5.15
C ARG A 379 19.59 11.89 4.86
N TYR A 380 18.81 11.49 5.86
CA TYR A 380 17.36 11.37 5.73
C TYR A 380 16.66 12.73 5.58
N TYR A 381 17.14 13.78 6.27
CA TYR A 381 16.65 15.14 6.08
C TYR A 381 17.02 15.67 4.69
N ASP A 382 18.25 15.40 4.25
CA ASP A 382 18.74 15.80 2.92
C ASP A 382 17.90 15.16 1.81
N ASP A 383 17.64 13.84 1.90
CA ASP A 383 16.80 13.13 0.92
C ASP A 383 15.36 13.67 0.95
N ALA A 384 14.75 13.82 2.13
CA ALA A 384 13.39 14.36 2.25
C ALA A 384 13.26 15.77 1.63
N ALA A 385 14.22 16.65 1.89
CA ALA A 385 14.25 17.98 1.29
C ALA A 385 14.44 17.94 -0.23
N LYS A 386 15.33 17.06 -0.71
CA LYS A 386 15.58 16.84 -2.14
C LYS A 386 14.32 16.35 -2.86
N GLN A 387 13.58 15.40 -2.27
CA GLN A 387 12.31 14.93 -2.84
C GLN A 387 11.30 16.08 -3.00
N ALA A 388 11.11 16.92 -1.97
CA ALA A 388 10.17 18.04 -2.05
C ALA A 388 10.54 19.06 -3.14
N LEU A 389 11.83 19.36 -3.32
CA LEU A 389 12.30 20.26 -4.37
C LEU A 389 12.17 19.65 -5.77
N ASN A 390 12.54 18.38 -5.93
CA ASN A 390 12.51 17.70 -7.22
C ASN A 390 11.09 17.38 -7.69
N PHE A 391 10.20 16.94 -6.80
CA PHE A 391 8.79 16.73 -7.15
C PHE A 391 8.17 18.01 -7.67
N ARG A 392 8.50 19.17 -7.08
CA ARG A 392 8.10 20.47 -7.61
C ARG A 392 8.67 20.74 -9.00
N LYS A 393 9.95 20.47 -9.23
CA LYS A 393 10.59 20.61 -10.55
C LYS A 393 9.83 19.83 -11.63
N TYR A 394 9.42 18.59 -11.36
CA TYR A 394 8.77 17.73 -12.35
C TYR A 394 7.26 17.95 -12.50
N LEU A 395 6.55 18.21 -11.39
CA LEU A 395 5.09 18.14 -11.37
C LEU A 395 4.40 19.50 -11.35
N LEU A 396 5.08 20.57 -10.93
CA LEU A 396 4.45 21.89 -10.84
C LEU A 396 4.18 22.44 -12.24
N ASN A 397 2.98 22.97 -12.44
CA ASN A 397 2.69 23.91 -13.51
C ASN A 397 2.83 25.35 -12.98
N PRO A 398 3.79 26.15 -13.48
CA PRO A 398 4.03 27.49 -12.94
C PRO A 398 2.92 28.49 -13.25
N GLN A 399 2.13 28.28 -14.31
CA GLN A 399 1.01 29.16 -14.68
C GLN A 399 -0.16 28.99 -13.68
N THR A 400 -0.50 27.76 -13.34
CA THR A 400 -1.62 27.47 -12.43
C THR A 400 -1.21 27.44 -10.97
N GLY A 401 0.08 27.25 -10.67
CA GLY A 401 0.61 27.03 -9.32
C GLY A 401 0.22 25.69 -8.69
N LEU A 402 -0.37 24.79 -9.48
CA LEU A 402 -0.81 23.45 -9.08
C LEU A 402 0.15 22.38 -9.59
N TYR A 403 0.13 21.22 -8.94
CA TYR A 403 0.90 20.05 -9.35
C TYR A 403 0.02 19.17 -10.25
N LYS A 404 0.58 18.68 -11.36
CA LYS A 404 0.01 17.57 -12.12
C LYS A 404 0.18 16.28 -11.32
N HIS A 405 -0.72 15.32 -11.53
CA HIS A 405 -0.70 14.07 -10.77
C HIS A 405 0.61 13.27 -11.02
N ALA A 406 1.13 13.27 -12.24
CA ALA A 406 2.37 12.57 -12.56
C ALA A 406 3.21 13.29 -13.62
N TRP A 407 4.45 12.83 -13.76
CA TRP A 407 5.38 13.18 -14.84
C TRP A 407 6.06 11.92 -15.36
N PHE A 408 6.18 11.81 -16.69
CA PHE A 408 6.67 10.64 -17.39
C PHE A 408 8.05 10.90 -18.01
N ASP A 409 9.09 10.17 -17.58
CA ASP A 409 10.45 10.36 -18.09
C ASP A 409 10.58 10.09 -19.59
N HIS A 410 10.03 8.98 -20.08
CA HIS A 410 10.13 8.61 -21.50
C HIS A 410 9.58 9.65 -22.49
N LYS A 411 8.67 10.53 -22.06
CA LYS A 411 8.09 11.62 -22.87
C LYS A 411 8.48 13.01 -22.39
N GLN A 412 9.17 13.11 -21.25
CA GLN A 412 9.45 14.37 -20.55
C GLN A 412 8.18 15.24 -20.36
N GLN A 413 7.04 14.61 -20.08
CA GLN A 413 5.73 15.25 -20.08
C GLN A 413 4.96 15.01 -18.78
N GLN A 414 4.22 16.01 -18.32
CA GLN A 414 3.29 15.89 -17.19
C GLN A 414 1.96 15.24 -17.60
N SER A 415 1.25 14.64 -16.64
CA SER A 415 -0.07 14.04 -16.84
C SER A 415 -1.18 15.08 -17.04
N ALA A 416 -2.39 14.61 -17.36
CA ALA A 416 -3.49 15.46 -17.80
C ALA A 416 -4.11 16.33 -16.69
N ALA A 417 -4.21 15.83 -15.46
CA ALA A 417 -5.07 16.42 -14.43
C ALA A 417 -4.32 17.06 -13.25
N TYR A 418 -4.87 18.18 -12.75
CA TYR A 418 -4.56 18.71 -11.41
C TYR A 418 -5.48 18.03 -10.39
N TRP A 419 -5.24 16.74 -10.17
CA TRP A 419 -6.05 15.96 -9.26
C TRP A 419 -5.93 16.47 -7.82
N GLY A 420 -7.07 16.68 -7.16
CA GLY A 420 -7.17 17.30 -5.85
C GLY A 420 -6.34 16.56 -4.79
N ARG A 421 -6.55 15.25 -4.64
CA ARG A 421 -5.85 14.49 -3.60
C ARG A 421 -4.34 14.38 -3.84
N ALA A 422 -3.86 14.26 -5.08
CA ALA A 422 -2.44 14.34 -5.40
C ALA A 422 -1.82 15.67 -4.93
N ASN A 423 -2.49 16.80 -5.19
CA ASN A 423 -2.05 18.10 -4.66
C ASN A 423 -2.10 18.14 -3.13
N GLY A 424 -3.10 17.49 -2.53
CA GLY A 424 -3.24 17.38 -1.09
C GLY A 424 -2.09 16.60 -0.44
N TRP A 425 -1.65 15.50 -1.04
CA TRP A 425 -0.48 14.76 -0.56
C TRP A 425 0.79 15.60 -0.59
N VAL A 426 0.99 16.38 -1.66
CA VAL A 426 2.11 17.34 -1.74
C VAL A 426 2.03 18.37 -0.62
N ALA A 427 0.84 18.90 -0.35
CA ALA A 427 0.62 19.88 0.72
C ALA A 427 0.93 19.30 2.12
N TRP A 428 0.41 18.11 2.43
CA TRP A 428 0.64 17.46 3.72
C TRP A 428 2.10 17.06 3.90
N ALA A 429 2.72 16.41 2.92
CA ALA A 429 4.12 16.01 2.99
C ALA A 429 5.06 17.21 3.19
N THR A 430 4.79 18.33 2.50
CA THR A 430 5.58 19.55 2.65
C THR A 430 5.38 20.20 4.03
N ALA A 431 4.17 20.13 4.57
CA ALA A 431 3.89 20.60 5.94
C ALA A 431 4.58 19.73 7.00
N GLU A 432 4.63 18.40 6.83
CA GLU A 432 5.42 17.50 7.68
C GLU A 432 6.92 17.82 7.60
N LEU A 433 7.43 18.04 6.39
CA LEU A 433 8.82 18.44 6.16
C LEU A 433 9.16 19.73 6.89
N LEU A 434 8.36 20.79 6.72
CA LEU A 434 8.63 22.07 7.37
C LEU A 434 8.57 22.02 8.90
N ALA A 435 7.75 21.14 9.46
CA ALA A 435 7.65 20.95 10.91
C ALA A 435 8.89 20.28 11.51
N LYS A 436 9.57 19.40 10.75
CA LYS A 436 10.64 18.54 11.27
C LYS A 436 12.02 18.85 10.69
N LEU A 437 12.11 19.54 9.56
CA LEU A 437 13.37 19.94 8.94
C LEU A 437 14.03 21.05 9.78
N PRO A 438 15.32 20.92 10.15
CA PRO A 438 16.03 21.99 10.86
C PRO A 438 15.96 23.32 10.09
N LYS A 439 15.64 24.42 10.78
CA LYS A 439 15.55 25.76 10.17
C LYS A 439 16.88 26.24 9.55
N THR A 440 18.00 25.69 10.02
CA THR A 440 19.35 25.93 9.50
C THR A 440 19.67 25.13 8.24
N HIS A 441 18.84 24.15 7.87
CA HIS A 441 19.04 23.34 6.68
C HIS A 441 18.99 24.22 5.41
N PRO A 442 19.93 24.07 4.45
CA PRO A 442 20.02 24.95 3.28
C PRO A 442 18.73 25.05 2.45
N ALA A 443 18.00 23.94 2.32
CA ALA A 443 16.74 23.89 1.58
C ALA A 443 15.53 24.53 2.31
N TYR A 444 15.60 24.81 3.62
CA TYR A 444 14.43 25.18 4.42
C TYR A 444 13.68 26.39 3.85
N LYS A 445 14.43 27.46 3.52
CA LYS A 445 13.84 28.70 2.97
C LYS A 445 13.14 28.47 1.64
N GLN A 446 13.71 27.62 0.78
CA GLN A 446 13.13 27.29 -0.52
C GLN A 446 11.87 26.44 -0.36
N VAL A 447 11.89 25.41 0.50
CA VAL A 447 10.73 24.58 0.82
C VAL A 447 9.59 25.44 1.38
N LEU A 448 9.89 26.35 2.31
CA LEU A 448 8.90 27.27 2.88
C LEU A 448 8.29 28.19 1.82
N SER A 449 9.11 28.74 0.92
CA SER A 449 8.65 29.55 -0.20
C SER A 449 7.72 28.75 -1.13
N ASN A 450 8.09 27.51 -1.46
CA ASN A 450 7.30 26.63 -2.31
C ASN A 450 5.95 26.29 -1.68
N PHE A 451 5.93 25.99 -0.37
CA PHE A 451 4.72 25.75 0.39
C PHE A 451 3.77 26.95 0.34
N ARG A 452 4.29 28.16 0.63
CA ARG A 452 3.52 29.41 0.58
C ARG A 452 2.91 29.65 -0.81
N GLN A 453 3.68 29.42 -1.87
CA GLN A 453 3.20 29.57 -3.24
C GLN A 453 2.08 28.58 -3.57
N HIS A 454 2.21 27.32 -3.14
CA HIS A 454 1.19 26.30 -3.36
C HIS A 454 -0.10 26.60 -2.57
N MET A 455 0.01 26.95 -1.29
CA MET A 455 -1.15 27.32 -0.48
C MET A 455 -1.87 28.53 -1.08
N LYS A 456 -1.13 29.58 -1.51
CA LYS A 456 -1.70 30.74 -2.20
C LYS A 456 -2.41 30.34 -3.51
N ALA A 457 -1.86 29.39 -4.26
CA ALA A 457 -2.48 28.93 -5.50
C ALA A 457 -3.79 28.19 -5.24
N LEU A 458 -3.82 27.29 -4.25
CA LEU A 458 -5.01 26.50 -3.89
C LEU A 458 -6.19 27.38 -3.47
N LEU A 459 -5.96 28.53 -2.83
CA LEU A 459 -7.05 29.44 -2.45
C LEU A 459 -7.86 29.96 -3.66
N ARG A 460 -7.28 30.02 -4.86
CA ARG A 460 -8.02 30.43 -6.07
C ARG A 460 -9.06 29.40 -6.51
N TYR A 461 -8.93 28.16 -6.04
CA TYR A 461 -9.77 27.03 -6.42
C TYR A 461 -10.68 26.56 -5.27
N GLN A 462 -10.70 27.28 -4.15
CA GLN A 462 -11.65 26.99 -3.07
C GLN A 462 -13.04 27.51 -3.45
N ASN A 463 -14.05 26.67 -3.33
CA ASN A 463 -15.44 27.05 -3.53
C ASN A 463 -15.96 27.92 -2.39
N ARG A 464 -17.06 28.64 -2.66
CA ARG A 464 -17.71 29.52 -1.66
C ARG A 464 -18.20 28.75 -0.43
N ASN A 465 -18.58 27.49 -0.60
CA ASN A 465 -18.99 26.58 0.47
C ASN A 465 -17.80 25.92 1.19
N GLY A 466 -16.55 26.23 0.80
CA GLY A 466 -15.33 25.77 1.46
C GLY A 466 -14.66 24.54 0.84
N PHE A 467 -15.34 23.80 -0.04
CA PHE A 467 -14.78 22.61 -0.71
C PHE A 467 -13.73 22.95 -1.77
N TRP A 468 -12.95 21.93 -2.13
CA TRP A 468 -12.23 21.86 -3.40
C TRP A 468 -12.79 20.72 -4.26
N HIS A 469 -12.63 20.88 -5.57
CA HIS A 469 -13.07 19.93 -6.58
C HIS A 469 -12.07 18.78 -6.79
N GLN A 470 -12.58 17.60 -7.16
CA GLN A 470 -11.80 16.41 -7.53
C GLN A 470 -10.74 16.74 -8.58
N VAL A 471 -11.09 17.52 -9.59
CA VAL A 471 -10.13 18.11 -10.54
C VAL A 471 -10.14 19.63 -10.32
N LEU A 472 -9.03 20.17 -9.80
CA LEU A 472 -9.02 21.50 -9.18
C LEU A 472 -9.39 22.65 -10.13
N ASP A 473 -9.02 22.55 -11.39
CA ASP A 473 -9.31 23.54 -12.44
C ASP A 473 -10.66 23.29 -13.16
N ARG A 474 -11.47 22.35 -12.67
CA ARG A 474 -12.73 21.92 -13.27
C ARG A 474 -13.88 21.97 -12.27
N ARG A 475 -14.62 23.08 -12.29
CA ARG A 475 -15.78 23.30 -11.41
C ARG A 475 -16.97 22.39 -11.72
N ASP A 476 -16.97 21.75 -12.88
CA ASP A 476 -17.92 20.71 -13.28
C ASP A 476 -17.53 19.31 -12.78
N SER A 477 -16.36 19.15 -12.16
CA SER A 477 -16.05 17.95 -11.39
C SER A 477 -16.68 18.01 -10.00
N TYR A 478 -16.90 16.86 -9.34
CA TYR A 478 -17.54 16.85 -8.03
C TYR A 478 -16.62 17.40 -6.92
N GLU A 479 -17.21 17.90 -5.84
CA GLU A 479 -16.49 18.32 -4.63
C GLU A 479 -16.00 17.10 -3.85
N GLU A 480 -14.73 17.09 -3.42
CA GLU A 480 -14.09 15.89 -2.89
C GLU A 480 -13.57 16.12 -1.46
N THR A 481 -13.95 15.22 -0.55
CA THR A 481 -13.74 15.39 0.89
C THR A 481 -12.27 15.24 1.27
N SER A 482 -11.56 14.26 0.70
CA SER A 482 -10.17 13.99 1.12
C SER A 482 -9.20 15.09 0.73
N CYS A 483 -9.28 15.65 -0.47
CA CYS A 483 -8.44 16.78 -0.88
C CYS A 483 -8.78 18.04 -0.09
N THR A 484 -10.06 18.28 0.18
CA THR A 484 -10.51 19.39 1.04
C THR A 484 -9.89 19.27 2.43
N ALA A 485 -9.86 18.06 3.01
CA ALA A 485 -9.19 17.80 4.29
C ALA A 485 -7.67 18.02 4.23
N LEU A 486 -7.00 17.53 3.18
CA LEU A 486 -5.55 17.71 2.98
C LEU A 486 -5.16 19.19 2.84
N PHE A 487 -5.97 20.00 2.17
CA PHE A 487 -5.71 21.44 2.08
C PHE A 487 -6.03 22.15 3.39
N THR A 488 -7.12 21.77 4.06
CA THR A 488 -7.54 22.33 5.35
C THR A 488 -6.46 22.11 6.42
N LEU A 489 -5.92 20.89 6.54
CA LEU A 489 -4.86 20.60 7.52
C LEU A 489 -3.58 21.39 7.20
N ALA A 490 -3.19 21.50 5.93
CA ALA A 490 -1.98 22.21 5.53
C ALA A 490 -2.12 23.72 5.79
N LEU A 491 -3.28 24.31 5.48
CA LEU A 491 -3.59 25.70 5.77
C LEU A 491 -3.58 25.97 7.28
N ALA A 492 -4.27 25.14 8.06
CA ALA A 492 -4.35 25.29 9.50
C ALA A 492 -2.98 25.18 10.17
N ARG A 493 -2.20 24.15 9.82
CA ARG A 493 -0.84 24.00 10.32
C ARG A 493 0.06 25.16 9.88
N GLY A 494 -0.05 25.58 8.61
CA GLY A 494 0.72 26.71 8.09
C GLY A 494 0.49 28.01 8.86
N VAL A 495 -0.76 28.29 9.27
CA VAL A 495 -1.06 29.44 10.14
C VAL A 495 -0.49 29.23 11.54
N ARG A 496 -0.75 28.06 12.16
CA ARG A 496 -0.30 27.72 13.52
C ARG A 496 1.22 27.84 13.70
N GLU A 497 1.99 27.39 12.70
CA GLU A 497 3.45 27.41 12.70
C GLU A 497 4.05 28.75 12.25
N GLY A 498 3.22 29.74 11.90
CA GLY A 498 3.65 31.05 11.41
C GLY A 498 4.22 31.03 9.98
N TRP A 499 4.00 29.95 9.23
CA TRP A 499 4.39 29.87 7.82
C TRP A 499 3.46 30.71 6.94
N LEU A 500 2.18 30.80 7.28
CA LEU A 500 1.16 31.57 6.58
C LEU A 500 0.67 32.72 7.48
N SER A 501 0.17 33.80 6.86
CA SER A 501 -0.44 34.88 7.63
C SER A 501 -1.78 34.46 8.23
N ALA A 502 -2.19 35.09 9.33
CA ALA A 502 -3.48 34.83 9.99
C ALA A 502 -4.69 34.96 9.04
N ALA A 503 -4.58 35.73 7.95
CA ALA A 503 -5.62 35.86 6.93
C ALA A 503 -6.00 34.52 6.24
N TYR A 504 -5.13 33.50 6.30
CA TYR A 504 -5.42 32.16 5.76
C TYR A 504 -6.34 31.35 6.67
N GLN A 505 -6.51 31.75 7.93
CA GLN A 505 -7.31 31.03 8.92
C GLN A 505 -8.78 30.89 8.50
N LYS A 506 -9.37 31.92 7.90
CA LYS A 506 -10.74 31.87 7.37
C LYS A 506 -10.94 30.78 6.31
N HIS A 507 -9.91 30.50 5.52
CA HIS A 507 -9.95 29.48 4.47
C HIS A 507 -9.85 28.07 5.05
N ALA A 508 -9.03 27.90 6.10
CA ALA A 508 -8.97 26.65 6.87
C ALA A 508 -10.31 26.38 7.57
N PHE A 509 -10.91 27.38 8.23
CA PHE A 509 -12.23 27.20 8.86
C PHE A 509 -13.35 26.95 7.84
N ALA A 510 -13.33 27.59 6.68
CA ALA A 510 -14.29 27.30 5.61
C ALA A 510 -14.15 25.86 5.10
N GLY A 511 -12.92 25.39 4.90
CA GLY A 511 -12.66 23.99 4.53
C GLY A 511 -13.12 23.01 5.61
N TRP A 512 -12.90 23.32 6.88
CA TRP A 512 -13.40 22.51 7.99
C TRP A 512 -14.93 22.46 8.05
N ALA A 513 -15.59 23.61 7.92
CA ALA A 513 -17.06 23.68 7.89
C ALA A 513 -17.63 22.84 6.74
N ALA A 514 -16.99 22.86 5.57
CA ALA A 514 -17.34 22.01 4.44
C ALA A 514 -17.22 20.52 4.79
N ILE A 515 -16.09 20.09 5.36
CA ILE A 515 -15.84 18.70 5.77
C ILE A 515 -16.89 18.22 6.78
N GLN A 516 -17.27 19.05 7.76
CA GLN A 516 -18.29 18.69 8.75
C GLN A 516 -19.64 18.32 8.10
N THR A 517 -19.99 18.91 6.95
CA THR A 517 -21.22 18.53 6.22
C THR A 517 -21.18 17.14 5.58
N LYS A 518 -20.01 16.48 5.61
CA LYS A 518 -19.79 15.13 5.08
C LYS A 518 -19.57 14.10 6.18
N ILE A 519 -19.74 14.49 7.45
CA ILE A 519 -19.56 13.61 8.60
C ILE A 519 -20.93 13.43 9.26
N ASP A 520 -21.42 12.21 9.24
CA ASP A 520 -22.66 11.82 9.90
C ASP A 520 -22.51 11.78 11.42
N GLU A 521 -23.64 11.72 12.14
CA GLU A 521 -23.66 11.74 13.61
C GLU A 521 -22.89 10.56 14.22
N ASP A 522 -22.86 9.42 13.54
CA ASP A 522 -22.18 8.19 13.94
C ASP A 522 -20.70 8.15 13.50
N GLY A 523 -20.20 9.20 12.85
CA GLY A 523 -18.81 9.34 12.42
C GLY A 523 -18.49 8.78 11.03
N VAL A 524 -19.49 8.37 10.24
CA VAL A 524 -19.28 8.04 8.82
C VAL A 524 -18.94 9.29 8.01
N VAL A 525 -17.93 9.17 7.15
CA VAL A 525 -17.38 10.22 6.30
C VAL A 525 -17.68 9.90 4.84
N HIS A 526 -18.41 10.80 4.20
CA HIS A 526 -18.82 10.68 2.81
C HIS A 526 -17.90 11.43 1.85
N GLY A 527 -18.00 11.11 0.56
CA GLY A 527 -17.39 11.91 -0.52
C GLY A 527 -15.88 11.73 -0.69
N ILE A 528 -15.31 10.64 -0.18
CA ILE A 528 -13.89 10.31 -0.36
C ILE A 528 -13.72 9.59 -1.70
N CYS A 529 -12.95 10.16 -2.62
CA CYS A 529 -12.66 9.55 -3.91
C CYS A 529 -11.91 8.22 -3.72
N GLN A 530 -12.34 7.15 -4.41
CA GLN A 530 -11.68 5.85 -4.37
C GLN A 530 -10.21 5.89 -4.81
N GLY A 531 -9.44 4.83 -4.53
CA GLY A 531 -8.09 4.65 -5.10
C GLY A 531 -8.07 4.90 -6.60
N THR A 532 -7.17 5.76 -7.08
CA THR A 532 -7.20 6.34 -8.43
C THR A 532 -5.78 6.35 -9.01
N GLU A 533 -5.62 5.76 -10.20
CA GLU A 533 -4.33 5.69 -10.91
C GLU A 533 -4.10 6.93 -11.80
N ILE A 534 -3.05 6.91 -12.63
CA ILE A 534 -2.85 7.95 -13.64
C ILE A 534 -3.80 7.72 -14.81
N GLY A 535 -4.78 8.62 -14.96
CA GLY A 535 -5.68 8.66 -16.11
C GLY A 535 -5.04 9.32 -17.33
N TYR A 536 -5.49 8.91 -18.52
CA TYR A 536 -5.07 9.51 -19.78
C TYR A 536 -5.60 10.94 -19.97
N ASP A 537 -6.76 11.25 -19.39
CA ASP A 537 -7.43 12.54 -19.49
C ASP A 537 -8.06 12.97 -18.15
N GLN A 538 -8.65 14.16 -18.12
CA GLN A 538 -9.35 14.66 -16.93
C GLN A 538 -10.69 13.94 -16.68
N GLU A 539 -11.33 13.41 -17.72
CA GLU A 539 -12.63 12.75 -17.62
C GLU A 539 -12.54 11.46 -16.80
N PHE A 540 -11.43 10.72 -16.92
CA PHE A 540 -11.09 9.60 -16.05
C PHE A 540 -11.20 9.98 -14.56
N TYR A 541 -10.67 11.14 -14.17
CA TYR A 541 -10.69 11.61 -12.79
C TYR A 541 -12.08 12.05 -12.35
N MET A 542 -12.84 12.68 -13.25
CA MET A 542 -14.22 13.13 -12.99
C MET A 542 -15.19 11.96 -12.80
N LYS A 543 -14.92 10.81 -13.44
CA LYS A 543 -15.73 9.58 -13.34
C LYS A 543 -15.38 8.68 -12.15
N ARG A 544 -14.38 9.03 -11.33
CA ARG A 544 -14.05 8.23 -10.14
C ARG A 544 -15.20 8.29 -9.14
N LYS A 545 -15.50 7.12 -8.54
CA LYS A 545 -16.54 7.02 -7.52
C LYS A 545 -16.00 7.47 -6.16
N THR A 546 -16.91 7.97 -5.33
CA THR A 546 -16.65 8.15 -3.90
C THR A 546 -17.08 6.90 -3.13
N ILE A 547 -16.38 6.61 -2.03
CA ILE A 547 -16.64 5.48 -1.16
C ILE A 547 -16.62 5.99 0.28
N ASP A 548 -17.62 5.62 1.05
CA ASP A 548 -17.74 6.03 2.44
C ASP A 548 -16.64 5.39 3.30
N ASN A 549 -16.09 6.20 4.20
CA ASN A 549 -14.93 5.87 5.04
C ASN A 549 -13.75 5.21 4.30
N ASP A 550 -13.53 5.53 3.00
CA ASP A 550 -12.34 5.03 2.31
C ASP A 550 -11.09 5.53 3.06
N PRO A 551 -10.21 4.62 3.53
CA PRO A 551 -9.09 4.97 4.41
C PRO A 551 -8.12 5.98 3.76
N ARG A 552 -8.17 6.14 2.42
CA ARG A 552 -7.35 7.11 1.68
C ARG A 552 -7.69 8.56 2.02
N GLY A 553 -8.85 8.83 2.60
CA GLY A 553 -9.24 10.15 3.11
C GLY A 553 -9.29 10.27 4.63
N MET A 554 -9.46 9.15 5.35
CA MET A 554 -9.72 9.18 6.80
C MET A 554 -8.60 9.83 7.61
N GLY A 555 -7.33 9.50 7.34
CA GLY A 555 -6.20 10.13 8.02
C GLY A 555 -6.15 11.66 7.81
N ALA A 556 -6.49 12.12 6.61
CA ALA A 556 -6.53 13.55 6.30
C ALA A 556 -7.66 14.27 7.05
N VAL A 557 -8.85 13.67 7.12
CA VAL A 557 -10.01 14.23 7.83
C VAL A 557 -9.72 14.36 9.33
N ILE A 558 -9.19 13.30 9.94
CA ILE A 558 -8.82 13.30 11.37
C ILE A 558 -7.76 14.36 11.65
N THR A 559 -6.70 14.40 10.84
CA THR A 559 -5.62 15.37 10.99
C THR A 559 -6.09 16.81 10.77
N ALA A 560 -7.02 17.04 9.83
CA ALA A 560 -7.58 18.36 9.59
C ALA A 560 -8.33 18.89 10.81
N GLY A 561 -9.25 18.12 11.40
CA GLY A 561 -9.96 18.57 12.59
C GLY A 561 -9.02 18.74 13.80
N LEU A 562 -7.99 17.90 13.91
CA LEU A 562 -6.95 18.07 14.93
C LEU A 562 -6.16 19.38 14.75
N GLU A 563 -5.76 19.74 13.54
CA GLU A 563 -5.08 21.04 13.29
C GLU A 563 -6.03 22.23 13.51
N ILE A 564 -7.29 22.10 13.13
CA ILE A 564 -8.32 23.13 13.35
C ILE A 564 -8.55 23.35 14.85
N SER A 565 -8.59 22.29 15.65
CA SER A 565 -8.74 22.38 17.11
C SER A 565 -7.62 23.18 17.80
N LYS A 566 -6.44 23.22 17.18
CA LYS A 566 -5.25 23.92 17.68
C LYS A 566 -5.18 25.37 17.23
N LEU A 567 -6.03 25.81 16.30
CA LEU A 567 -6.12 27.21 15.91
C LEU A 567 -6.90 27.99 16.96
N ARG A 568 -6.31 29.07 17.46
CA ARG A 568 -7.01 30.02 18.33
C ARG A 568 -8.01 30.80 17.49
N ARG A 569 -9.28 30.81 17.88
CA ARG A 569 -10.31 31.65 17.24
C ARG A 569 -10.01 33.12 17.42
#